data_AF-M6VAT6-F1
#
_entry.id   AF-M6VAT6-F1
#
_cell.length_a   1.000
_cell.length_b   1.000
_cell.length_c   1.000
_cell.angle_alpha   90.00
_cell.angle_beta   90.00
_cell.angle_gamma   90.00
#
_symmetry.space_group_name_H-M   'P 1'
#
loop_
_entity.id
_entity.type
_entity.pdbx_description
1 polymer ?
#
loop_
_entity_poly.entity_id
_entity_poly.type
_entity_poly.pdbx_seq_one_letter_code
_entity_poly.pdbx_strand_id
1 'polypeptide(L)'
;MASLSDKARAIYLVLLILFLLAIGFFVFDYFQIINASEIFPFLRKEPALVNQDNESPSELQKLEFSKAQERFAEELDELEKRKVELIAEKGKLEAEMEKLEEMRKGLIAKEKEMKSADSEKNSRQKLVKVLADKVGNMPPESAIGMLVNWPDGDIIDVFIQMDKDAEEDGRPTITTYLLTLFPADRRAMITNKWLSRSSGIKTPGIPDDAIESNP
;
A
#
# COMPACT_ATOMS: atom_id res chain seq x y z
N MET A 1 68.92 27.60 -99.83
CA MET A 1 68.50 26.31 -99.25
C MET A 1 69.73 25.43 -99.14
N ALA A 2 70.37 25.40 -97.97
CA ALA A 2 71.63 24.69 -97.75
C ALA A 2 71.34 23.27 -97.22
N SER A 3 71.80 22.27 -97.97
CA SER A 3 71.67 20.85 -97.64
C SER A 3 72.51 20.49 -96.42
N LEU A 4 71.88 20.53 -95.24
CA LEU A 4 72.40 19.92 -94.03
C LEU A 4 72.72 18.45 -94.33
N SER A 5 74.00 18.08 -94.21
CA SER A 5 74.51 16.71 -94.36
C SER A 5 73.63 15.73 -93.58
N ASP A 6 73.20 14.63 -94.21
CA ASP A 6 72.23 13.69 -93.63
C ASP A 6 72.64 13.17 -92.23
N LYS A 7 73.95 13.13 -91.93
CA LYS A 7 74.48 12.83 -90.60
C LYS A 7 74.14 13.89 -89.55
N ALA A 8 74.21 15.18 -89.89
CA ALA A 8 73.86 16.26 -88.98
C ALA A 8 72.36 16.28 -88.68
N ARG A 9 71.52 15.96 -89.68
CA ARG A 9 70.07 15.78 -89.48
C ARG A 9 69.77 14.60 -88.57
N ALA A 10 70.46 13.46 -88.76
CA ALA A 10 70.31 12.29 -87.91
C ALA A 10 70.72 12.56 -86.45
N ILE A 11 71.85 13.24 -86.23
CA ILE A 11 72.31 13.62 -84.88
C ILE A 11 71.31 14.57 -84.22
N TYR A 12 70.82 15.57 -84.96
CA TYR A 12 69.81 16.51 -84.44
C TYR A 12 68.50 15.79 -84.09
N LEU A 13 68.07 14.82 -84.91
CA LEU A 13 66.88 13.99 -84.65
C LEU A 13 67.05 13.13 -83.39
N VAL A 14 68.21 12.52 -83.19
CA VAL A 14 68.50 11.72 -81.98
C VAL A 14 68.51 12.61 -80.74
N LEU A 15 69.11 13.81 -80.82
CA LEU A 15 69.17 14.76 -79.72
C LEU A 15 67.76 15.31 -79.40
N LEU A 16 66.95 15.57 -80.43
CA LEU A 16 65.55 15.97 -80.29
C LEU A 16 64.71 14.86 -79.62
N ILE A 17 64.93 13.61 -80.00
CA ILE A 17 64.25 12.46 -79.38
C ILE A 17 64.64 12.32 -77.90
N LEU A 18 65.92 12.45 -77.57
CA LEU A 18 66.38 12.45 -76.17
C LEU A 18 65.77 13.58 -75.36
N PHE A 19 65.67 14.77 -75.97
CA PHE A 19 65.05 15.93 -75.35
C PHE A 19 63.55 15.72 -75.11
N LEU A 20 62.82 15.16 -76.09
CA LEU A 20 61.41 14.80 -75.91
C LEU A 20 61.21 13.73 -74.84
N LEU A 21 62.10 12.74 -74.75
CA LEU A 21 62.04 11.72 -73.70
C LEU A 21 62.28 12.32 -72.31
N ALA A 22 63.21 13.26 -72.17
CA ALA A 22 63.47 13.95 -70.91
C ALA A 22 62.25 14.78 -70.44
N ILE A 23 61.62 15.51 -71.36
CA ILE A 23 60.39 16.26 -71.05
C ILE A 23 59.24 15.32 -70.73
N GLY A 24 59.09 14.23 -71.50
CA GLY A 24 58.08 13.20 -71.24
C GLY A 24 58.23 12.62 -69.85
N PHE A 25 59.46 12.23 -69.46
CA PHE A 25 59.76 11.71 -68.12
C PHE A 25 59.44 12.72 -67.01
N PHE A 26 59.76 14.00 -67.22
CA PHE A 26 59.44 15.07 -66.28
C PHE A 26 57.93 15.29 -66.11
N VAL A 27 57.16 15.20 -67.21
CA VAL A 27 55.69 15.28 -67.16
C VAL A 27 55.10 14.05 -66.46
N PHE A 28 55.65 12.86 -66.69
CA PHE A 28 55.24 11.64 -65.98
C PHE A 28 55.51 11.70 -64.47
N ASP A 29 56.63 12.29 -64.04
CA ASP A 29 56.94 12.58 -62.64
C ASP A 29 55.99 13.63 -62.04
N TYR A 30 55.70 14.71 -62.80
CA TYR A 30 54.75 15.75 -62.39
C TYR A 30 53.32 15.24 -62.19
N PHE A 31 52.85 14.29 -63.01
CA PHE A 31 51.52 13.68 -62.89
C PHE A 31 51.45 12.53 -61.88
N GLN A 32 52.56 12.15 -61.23
CA GLN A 32 52.61 11.15 -60.15
C GLN A 32 52.05 9.76 -60.52
N ILE A 33 52.06 9.40 -61.82
CA ILE A 33 51.55 8.11 -62.32
C ILE A 33 52.56 6.98 -62.03
N ILE A 34 53.83 7.31 -61.82
CA ILE A 34 54.90 6.37 -61.46
C ILE A 34 55.59 6.88 -60.18
N ASN A 35 55.51 6.10 -59.10
CA ASN A 35 56.27 6.36 -57.87
C ASN A 35 57.75 6.03 -58.11
N ALA A 36 58.56 7.01 -58.50
CA ALA A 36 60.01 6.85 -58.61
C ALA A 36 60.68 6.43 -57.27
N SER A 37 59.99 6.63 -56.14
CA SER A 37 60.37 6.22 -54.78
C SER A 37 60.30 4.70 -54.52
N GLU A 38 59.69 3.94 -55.43
CA GLU A 38 59.56 2.48 -55.33
C GLU A 38 60.70 1.75 -56.05
N ILE A 39 61.37 2.40 -57.02
CA ILE A 39 62.41 1.79 -57.87
C ILE A 39 63.83 2.16 -57.39
N PHE A 40 64.03 3.33 -56.78
CA PHE A 40 65.36 3.80 -56.34
C PHE A 40 65.42 4.03 -54.81
N PRO A 41 65.93 3.04 -54.03
CA PRO A 41 65.95 3.12 -52.56
C PRO A 41 66.90 4.20 -51.99
N PHE A 42 67.80 4.79 -52.78
CA PHE A 42 68.77 5.80 -52.30
C PHE A 42 68.16 7.21 -52.14
N LEU A 43 66.97 7.46 -52.68
CA LEU A 43 66.27 8.76 -52.57
C LEU A 43 65.39 8.86 -51.32
N ARG A 44 65.29 7.78 -50.52
CA ARG A 44 64.57 7.78 -49.25
C ARG A 44 65.40 8.50 -48.18
N LYS A 45 65.23 9.83 -48.09
CA LYS A 45 65.42 10.52 -46.81
C LYS A 45 64.24 10.11 -45.94
N GLU A 46 64.44 9.10 -45.09
CA GLU A 46 63.48 8.77 -44.03
C GLU A 46 63.34 9.98 -43.10
N PRO A 47 62.20 10.67 -43.02
CA PRO A 47 61.91 11.46 -41.84
C PRO A 47 61.71 10.46 -40.70
N ALA A 48 62.41 10.68 -39.58
CA ALA A 48 62.17 9.94 -38.35
C ALA A 48 60.66 9.92 -38.08
N LEU A 49 60.10 8.72 -37.94
CA LEU A 49 58.72 8.51 -37.53
C LEU A 49 58.54 9.19 -36.17
N VAL A 50 58.07 10.44 -36.19
CA VAL A 50 57.45 11.05 -35.02
C VAL A 50 56.18 10.23 -34.83
N ASN A 51 56.20 9.32 -33.84
CA ASN A 51 54.97 8.72 -33.32
C ASN A 51 54.06 9.89 -32.92
N GLN A 52 53.11 10.21 -33.78
CA GLN A 52 51.92 10.93 -33.37
C GLN A 52 51.07 9.95 -32.56
N ASP A 53 51.53 9.63 -31.34
CA ASP A 53 50.61 9.26 -30.26
C ASP A 53 49.83 10.53 -29.89
N ASN A 54 49.01 11.00 -30.83
CA ASN A 54 48.12 12.15 -30.68
C ASN A 54 46.78 11.73 -30.03
N GLU A 55 46.74 10.57 -29.37
CA GLU A 55 45.62 10.11 -28.55
C GLU A 55 45.78 10.50 -27.07
N SER A 56 46.70 11.41 -26.73
CA SER A 56 46.63 12.06 -25.41
C SER A 56 45.52 13.12 -25.46
N PRO A 57 44.42 12.96 -24.69
CA PRO A 57 43.39 13.99 -24.61
C PRO A 57 44.03 15.30 -24.16
N SER A 58 43.62 16.40 -24.78
CA SER A 58 44.00 17.74 -24.34
C SER A 58 43.70 17.88 -22.83
N GLU A 59 44.48 18.66 -22.10
CA GLU A 59 44.24 18.90 -20.67
C GLU A 59 42.80 19.36 -20.40
N LEU A 60 42.20 20.09 -21.36
CA LEU A 60 40.80 20.48 -21.36
C LEU A 60 39.84 19.28 -21.38
N GLN A 61 40.11 18.28 -22.23
CA GLN A 61 39.28 17.07 -22.36
C GLN A 61 39.38 16.19 -21.10
N LYS A 62 40.57 16.12 -20.48
CA LYS A 62 40.72 15.41 -19.20
C LYS A 62 39.90 16.06 -18.09
N LEU A 63 39.87 17.40 -18.06
CA LEU A 63 39.09 18.17 -17.09
C LEU A 63 37.57 18.07 -17.35
N GLU A 64 37.14 18.05 -18.61
CA GLU A 64 35.75 17.79 -18.97
C GLU A 64 35.31 16.38 -18.55
N PHE A 65 36.17 15.38 -18.78
CA PHE A 65 35.91 14.00 -18.40
C PHE A 65 35.84 13.84 -16.88
N SER A 66 36.76 14.44 -16.12
CA SER A 66 36.72 14.39 -14.65
C SER A 66 35.46 15.06 -14.10
N LYS A 67 35.06 16.21 -14.66
CA LYS A 67 33.83 16.91 -14.28
C LYS A 67 32.57 16.12 -14.63
N ALA A 68 32.58 15.40 -15.75
CA ALA A 68 31.50 14.49 -16.11
C ALA A 68 31.41 13.31 -15.13
N GLN A 69 32.53 12.71 -14.75
CA GLN A 69 32.56 11.64 -13.75
C GLN A 69 32.04 12.10 -12.39
N GLU A 70 32.43 13.31 -11.95
CA GLU A 70 31.95 13.89 -10.70
C GLU A 70 30.43 14.08 -10.70
N ARG A 71 29.87 14.64 -11.78
CA ARG A 71 28.40 14.75 -11.94
C ARG A 71 27.70 13.40 -11.94
N PHE A 72 28.25 12.40 -12.62
CA PHE A 72 27.69 11.05 -12.62
C PHE A 72 27.73 10.42 -11.22
N ALA A 73 28.79 10.66 -10.45
CA ALA A 73 28.88 10.19 -9.07
C ALA A 73 27.83 10.87 -8.18
N GLU A 74 27.66 12.19 -8.29
CA GLU A 74 26.62 12.93 -7.56
C GLU A 74 25.20 12.45 -7.90
N GLU A 75 24.90 12.22 -9.18
CA GLU A 75 23.60 11.69 -9.62
C GLU A 75 23.35 10.26 -9.11
N LEU A 76 24.38 9.41 -9.10
CA LEU A 76 24.30 8.05 -8.54
C LEU A 76 24.00 8.08 -7.04
N ASP A 77 24.69 8.93 -6.28
CA ASP A 77 24.47 9.11 -4.84
C ASP A 77 23.05 9.63 -4.56
N GLU A 78 22.56 10.59 -5.35
CA GLU A 78 21.19 11.09 -5.21
C GLU A 78 20.16 9.99 -5.53
N LEU A 79 20.39 9.22 -6.59
CA LEU A 79 19.53 8.11 -6.98
C LEU A 79 19.51 7.01 -5.91
N GLU A 80 20.64 6.72 -5.27
CA GLU A 80 20.71 5.77 -4.16
C GLU A 80 19.94 6.28 -2.93
N LYS A 81 20.09 7.56 -2.55
CA LYS A 81 19.31 8.18 -1.46
C LYS A 81 17.81 8.06 -1.71
N ARG A 82 17.35 8.42 -2.92
CA ARG A 82 15.93 8.30 -3.30
C ARG A 82 15.44 6.85 -3.27
N LYS A 83 16.27 5.89 -3.69
CA LYS A 83 15.91 4.46 -3.58
C LYS A 83 15.74 4.02 -2.14
N VAL A 84 16.66 4.41 -1.25
CA VAL A 84 16.58 4.10 0.18
C VAL A 84 15.32 4.72 0.80
N GLU A 85 15.03 5.98 0.49
CA GLU A 85 13.81 6.65 0.94
C GLU A 85 12.54 5.94 0.45
N LEU A 86 12.47 5.59 -0.83
CA LEU A 86 11.35 4.85 -1.41
C LEU A 86 11.16 3.48 -0.78
N ILE A 87 12.24 2.76 -0.47
CA ILE A 87 12.16 1.46 0.21
C ILE A 87 11.63 1.65 1.64
N ALA A 88 12.10 2.67 2.35
CA ALA A 88 11.62 2.99 3.70
C ALA A 88 10.14 3.39 3.70
N GLU A 89 9.71 4.20 2.74
CA GLU A 89 8.31 4.61 2.59
C GLU A 89 7.41 3.42 2.25
N LYS A 90 7.83 2.55 1.33
CA LYS A 90 7.11 1.30 1.02
C LYS A 90 6.96 0.42 2.25
N GLY A 91 8.02 0.25 3.04
CA GLY A 91 7.95 -0.53 4.27
C GLY A 91 6.97 0.06 5.30
N LYS A 92 6.93 1.39 5.44
CA LYS A 92 5.94 2.06 6.30
C LYS A 92 4.52 1.86 5.78
N LEU A 93 4.30 2.03 4.48
CA LEU A 93 2.99 1.87 3.87
C LEU A 93 2.48 0.43 4.00
N GLU A 94 3.36 -0.57 3.85
CA GLU A 94 3.02 -1.98 4.02
C GLU A 94 2.64 -2.29 5.48
N ALA A 95 3.39 -1.77 6.46
CA ALA A 95 3.04 -1.90 7.87
C ALA A 95 1.71 -1.20 8.23
N GLU A 96 1.44 -0.03 7.64
CA GLU A 96 0.16 0.66 7.80
C GLU A 96 -1.01 -0.11 7.17
N MET A 97 -0.80 -0.71 6.00
CA MET A 97 -1.79 -1.57 5.35
C MET A 97 -2.10 -2.81 6.20
N GLU A 98 -1.08 -3.47 6.74
CA GLU A 98 -1.26 -4.64 7.62
C GLU A 98 -2.06 -4.26 8.87
N LYS A 99 -1.71 -3.14 9.51
CA LYS A 99 -2.46 -2.62 10.67
C LYS A 99 -3.91 -2.27 10.32
N LEU A 100 -4.14 -1.65 9.17
CA LEU A 100 -5.50 -1.33 8.71
C LEU A 100 -6.31 -2.61 8.44
N GLU A 101 -5.69 -3.64 7.88
CA GLU A 101 -6.35 -4.91 7.62
C GLU A 101 -6.69 -5.65 8.93
N GLU A 102 -5.80 -5.64 9.91
CA GLU A 102 -6.06 -6.19 11.24
C GLU A 102 -7.22 -5.44 11.94
N MET A 103 -7.18 -4.11 11.93
CA MET A 103 -8.28 -3.30 12.48
C MET A 103 -9.59 -3.58 11.77
N ARG A 104 -9.58 -3.70 10.43
CA ARG A 104 -10.78 -4.03 9.65
C ARG A 104 -11.34 -5.40 10.02
N LYS A 105 -10.48 -6.42 10.16
CA LYS A 105 -10.89 -7.76 10.61
C LYS A 105 -11.48 -7.71 12.02
N GLY A 106 -10.86 -6.96 12.94
CA GLY A 106 -11.38 -6.76 14.29
C GLY A 106 -12.74 -6.07 14.31
N LEU A 107 -12.94 -5.03 13.48
CA LEU A 107 -14.22 -4.33 13.36
C LEU A 107 -15.31 -5.24 12.79
N ILE A 108 -15.02 -6.04 11.76
CA ILE A 108 -15.99 -6.99 11.18
C ILE A 108 -16.39 -8.05 12.21
N ALA A 109 -15.43 -8.58 12.97
CA ALA A 109 -15.71 -9.56 14.03
C ALA A 109 -16.62 -8.95 15.11
N LYS A 110 -16.30 -7.73 15.57
CA LYS A 110 -17.10 -7.01 16.57
C LYS A 110 -18.49 -6.67 16.05
N GLU A 111 -18.62 -6.23 14.80
CA GLU A 111 -19.92 -5.96 14.19
C GLU A 111 -20.78 -7.23 14.12
N LYS A 112 -20.18 -8.37 13.76
CA LYS A 112 -20.87 -9.66 13.73
C LYS A 112 -21.34 -10.07 15.14
N GLU A 113 -20.47 -9.93 16.14
CA GLU A 113 -20.80 -10.23 17.54
C GLU A 113 -21.94 -9.35 18.06
N MET A 114 -21.89 -8.04 17.79
CA MET A 114 -22.95 -7.10 18.14
C MET A 114 -24.26 -7.46 17.46
N LYS A 115 -24.24 -7.74 16.15
CA LYS A 115 -25.44 -8.17 15.41
C LYS A 115 -26.04 -9.46 15.97
N SER A 116 -25.22 -10.46 16.32
CA SER A 116 -25.73 -11.67 16.97
C SER A 116 -26.31 -11.36 18.34
N ALA A 117 -25.62 -10.58 19.17
CA ALA A 117 -26.09 -10.22 20.51
C ALA A 117 -27.40 -9.41 20.47
N ASP A 118 -27.52 -8.47 19.53
CA ASP A 118 -28.75 -7.70 19.31
C ASP A 118 -29.89 -8.61 18.83
N SER A 119 -29.59 -9.55 17.92
CA SER A 119 -30.59 -10.52 17.46
C SER A 119 -31.07 -11.45 18.56
N GLU A 120 -30.18 -11.89 19.45
CA GLU A 120 -30.50 -12.74 20.60
C GLU A 120 -31.30 -11.96 21.65
N LYS A 121 -30.90 -10.72 21.96
CA LYS A 121 -31.65 -9.83 22.85
C LYS A 121 -33.05 -9.56 22.33
N ASN A 122 -33.19 -9.25 21.04
CA ASN A 122 -34.48 -9.02 20.40
C ASN A 122 -35.36 -10.28 20.42
N SER A 123 -34.79 -11.44 20.12
CA SER A 123 -35.48 -12.73 20.20
C SER A 123 -35.95 -13.01 21.63
N ARG A 124 -35.08 -12.81 22.62
CA ARG A 124 -35.39 -12.99 24.04
C ARG A 124 -36.49 -12.03 24.49
N GLN A 125 -36.43 -10.76 24.12
CA GLN A 125 -37.44 -9.77 24.46
C GLN A 125 -38.81 -10.13 23.88
N LYS A 126 -38.86 -10.59 22.62
CA LYS A 126 -40.10 -11.07 22.00
C LYS A 126 -40.68 -12.27 22.75
N LEU A 127 -39.84 -13.24 23.13
CA LEU A 127 -40.27 -14.40 23.92
C LEU A 127 -40.82 -13.97 25.29
N VAL A 128 -40.10 -13.10 26.01
CA VAL A 128 -40.54 -12.57 27.30
C VAL A 128 -41.89 -11.86 27.16
N LYS A 129 -42.10 -11.06 26.10
CA LYS A 129 -43.39 -10.38 25.86
C LYS A 129 -44.54 -11.37 25.64
N VAL A 130 -44.32 -12.42 24.84
CA VAL A 130 -45.34 -13.47 24.61
C VAL A 130 -45.65 -14.23 25.91
N LEU A 131 -44.63 -14.52 26.72
CA LEU A 131 -44.81 -15.20 28.00
C LEU A 131 -45.53 -14.30 29.02
N ALA A 132 -45.20 -13.00 29.07
CA ALA A 132 -45.87 -12.01 29.90
C ALA A 132 -47.37 -11.92 29.58
N ASP A 133 -47.72 -11.80 28.29
CA ASP A 133 -49.11 -11.77 27.84
C ASP A 133 -49.85 -13.08 28.19
N LYS A 134 -49.21 -14.23 27.98
CA LYS A 134 -49.79 -15.53 28.32
C LYS A 134 -50.03 -15.69 29.83
N VAL A 135 -49.08 -15.27 30.66
CA VAL A 135 -49.18 -15.34 32.13
C VAL A 135 -50.23 -14.36 32.63
N GLY A 136 -50.29 -13.14 32.08
CA GLY A 136 -51.29 -12.13 32.44
C GLY A 136 -52.73 -12.53 32.13
N ASN A 137 -52.94 -13.32 31.06
CA ASN A 137 -54.26 -13.79 30.64
C ASN A 137 -54.67 -15.14 31.27
N MET A 138 -53.83 -15.74 32.13
CA MET A 138 -54.10 -17.03 32.76
C MET A 138 -54.64 -16.85 34.19
N PRO A 139 -55.48 -17.78 34.71
CA PRO A 139 -55.83 -17.78 36.12
C PRO A 139 -54.59 -17.79 37.04
N PRO A 140 -54.57 -17.04 38.16
CA PRO A 140 -53.40 -16.88 39.02
C PRO A 140 -52.77 -18.19 39.51
N GLU A 141 -53.57 -19.18 39.89
CA GLU A 141 -53.07 -20.48 40.37
C GLU A 141 -52.35 -21.26 39.26
N SER A 142 -52.91 -21.23 38.05
CA SER A 142 -52.32 -21.87 36.86
C SER A 142 -51.04 -21.17 36.41
N ALA A 143 -51.01 -19.83 36.49
CA ALA A 143 -49.82 -19.04 36.20
C ALA A 143 -48.65 -19.43 37.11
N ILE A 144 -48.90 -19.63 38.40
CA ILE A 144 -47.89 -20.09 39.36
C ILE A 144 -47.46 -21.52 39.07
N GLY A 145 -48.40 -22.41 38.75
CA GLY A 145 -48.08 -23.77 38.32
C GLY A 145 -47.12 -23.82 37.12
N MET A 146 -47.21 -22.85 36.22
CA MET A 146 -46.29 -22.71 35.08
C MET A 146 -44.92 -22.14 35.48
N LEU A 147 -44.89 -21.13 36.36
CA LEU A 147 -43.68 -20.41 36.76
C LEU A 147 -42.88 -21.11 37.89
N VAL A 148 -43.48 -22.05 38.62
CA VAL A 148 -42.86 -22.68 39.80
C VAL A 148 -41.57 -23.46 39.47
N ASN A 149 -41.40 -23.89 38.21
CA ASN A 149 -40.22 -24.65 37.78
C ASN A 149 -39.22 -23.80 36.97
N TRP A 150 -39.49 -22.51 36.77
CA TRP A 150 -38.64 -21.64 35.95
C TRP A 150 -37.48 -21.06 36.73
N PRO A 151 -36.34 -20.74 36.11
CA PRO A 151 -35.28 -19.99 36.78
C PRO A 151 -35.78 -18.62 37.28
N ASP A 152 -35.33 -18.20 38.47
CA ASP A 152 -35.77 -16.93 39.06
C ASP A 152 -35.57 -15.73 38.12
N GLY A 153 -34.49 -15.74 37.33
CA GLY A 153 -34.18 -14.67 36.38
C GLY A 153 -35.23 -14.51 35.27
N ASP A 154 -35.79 -15.59 34.75
CA ASP A 154 -36.80 -15.54 33.69
C ASP A 154 -38.17 -15.14 34.25
N ILE A 155 -38.49 -15.57 35.47
CA ILE A 155 -39.69 -15.12 36.19
C ILE A 155 -39.65 -13.61 36.39
N ILE A 156 -38.50 -13.09 36.83
CA ILE A 156 -38.30 -11.65 37.05
C ILE A 156 -38.45 -10.87 35.75
N ASP A 157 -37.84 -11.34 34.65
CA ASP A 157 -37.90 -10.63 33.38
C ASP A 157 -39.33 -10.60 32.81
N VAL A 158 -40.10 -11.67 33.00
CA VAL A 158 -41.53 -11.70 32.67
C VAL A 158 -42.34 -10.77 33.56
N PHE A 159 -42.11 -10.73 34.87
CA PHE A 159 -42.81 -9.81 35.78
C PHE A 159 -42.51 -8.34 35.46
N ILE A 160 -41.26 -7.99 35.17
CA ILE A 160 -40.90 -6.64 34.73
C ILE A 160 -41.62 -6.28 33.42
N GLN A 161 -41.73 -7.22 32.47
CA GLN A 161 -42.45 -6.97 31.23
C GLN A 161 -43.95 -6.82 31.45
N MET A 162 -44.55 -7.64 32.33
CA MET A 162 -45.97 -7.52 32.70
C MET A 162 -46.26 -6.18 33.38
N ASP A 163 -45.39 -5.69 34.25
CA ASP A 163 -45.55 -4.38 34.88
C ASP A 163 -45.51 -3.25 33.86
N LYS A 164 -44.58 -3.32 32.89
CA LYS A 164 -44.49 -2.37 31.78
C LYS A 164 -45.73 -2.40 30.89
N ASP A 165 -46.18 -3.59 30.49
CA ASP A 165 -47.36 -3.75 29.64
C ASP A 165 -48.62 -3.24 30.37
N ALA A 166 -48.74 -3.49 31.69
CA ALA A 166 -49.84 -2.97 32.50
C ALA A 166 -49.81 -1.44 32.64
N GLU A 167 -48.63 -0.84 32.80
CA GLU A 167 -48.43 0.60 32.83
C GLU A 167 -48.78 1.26 31.48
N GLU A 168 -48.32 0.67 30.36
CA GLU A 168 -48.67 1.11 29.00
C GLU A 168 -50.18 1.03 28.74
N ASP A 169 -50.86 0.00 29.25
CA ASP A 169 -52.31 -0.21 29.14
C ASP A 169 -53.13 0.58 30.17
N GLY A 170 -52.49 1.27 31.12
CA GLY A 170 -53.15 2.01 32.20
C GLY A 170 -53.92 1.13 33.19
N ARG A 171 -53.53 -0.14 33.36
CA ARG A 171 -54.16 -1.12 34.26
C ARG A 171 -53.29 -1.38 35.49
N PRO A 172 -53.89 -1.73 36.64
CA PRO A 172 -53.11 -2.14 37.80
C PRO A 172 -52.39 -3.47 37.52
N THR A 173 -51.12 -3.56 37.92
CA THR A 173 -50.35 -4.80 37.80
C THR A 173 -50.83 -5.87 38.78
N ILE A 174 -50.81 -7.13 38.33
CA ILE A 174 -51.14 -8.32 39.15
C ILE A 174 -49.89 -9.07 39.63
N THR A 175 -48.68 -8.64 39.25
CA THR A 175 -47.41 -9.31 39.55
C THR A 175 -47.18 -9.46 41.06
N THR A 176 -47.46 -8.41 41.84
CA THR A 176 -47.39 -8.43 43.31
C THR A 176 -48.30 -9.50 43.90
N TYR A 177 -49.52 -9.67 43.38
CA TYR A 177 -50.43 -10.72 43.82
C TYR A 177 -49.89 -12.11 43.47
N LEU A 178 -49.41 -12.31 42.23
CA LEU A 178 -48.79 -13.57 41.82
C LEU A 178 -47.59 -13.94 42.71
N LEU A 179 -46.74 -12.96 43.09
CA LEU A 179 -45.64 -13.19 44.03
C LEU A 179 -46.11 -13.76 45.38
N THR A 180 -47.28 -13.33 45.89
CA THR A 180 -47.82 -13.86 47.15
C THR A 180 -48.27 -15.32 47.09
N LEU A 181 -48.42 -15.88 45.89
CA LEU A 181 -48.82 -17.27 45.67
C LEU A 181 -47.61 -18.22 45.59
N PHE A 182 -46.38 -17.70 45.48
CA PHE A 182 -45.16 -18.53 45.55
C PHE A 182 -44.87 -19.01 46.98
N PRO A 183 -44.16 -20.15 47.13
CA PRO A 183 -43.60 -20.59 48.40
C PRO A 183 -42.73 -19.49 49.05
N ALA A 184 -42.77 -19.38 50.38
CA ALA A 184 -42.15 -18.26 51.12
C ALA A 184 -40.66 -18.08 50.82
N ASP A 185 -39.88 -19.17 50.85
CA ASP A 185 -38.44 -19.15 50.59
C ASP A 185 -38.13 -18.62 49.19
N ARG A 186 -38.91 -19.10 48.21
CA ARG A 186 -38.74 -18.76 46.80
C ARG A 186 -39.16 -17.33 46.50
N ARG A 187 -40.26 -16.88 47.10
CA ARG A 187 -40.72 -15.50 47.03
C ARG A 187 -39.65 -14.53 47.51
N ALA A 188 -39.04 -14.78 48.68
CA ALA A 188 -38.00 -13.91 49.22
C ALA A 188 -36.79 -13.81 48.26
N MET A 189 -36.36 -14.93 47.67
CA MET A 189 -35.28 -14.94 46.68
C MET A 189 -35.64 -14.14 45.41
N ILE A 190 -36.83 -14.36 44.85
CA ILE A 190 -37.30 -13.66 43.65
C ILE A 190 -37.43 -12.15 43.94
N THR A 191 -38.05 -11.77 45.06
CA THR A 191 -38.23 -10.36 45.44
C THR A 191 -36.90 -9.64 45.65
N ASN A 192 -35.93 -10.25 46.35
CA ASN A 192 -34.61 -9.64 46.54
C ASN A 192 -33.88 -9.42 45.20
N LYS A 193 -33.91 -10.42 44.32
CA LYS A 193 -33.30 -10.33 42.98
C LYS A 193 -34.03 -9.32 42.11
N TRP A 194 -35.35 -9.26 42.20
CA TRP A 194 -36.17 -8.30 41.46
C TRP A 194 -35.85 -6.87 41.88
N LEU A 195 -35.82 -6.56 43.18
CA LEU A 195 -35.44 -5.25 43.71
C LEU A 195 -34.03 -4.83 43.30
N SER A 196 -33.07 -5.77 43.32
CA SER A 196 -31.71 -5.49 42.87
C SER A 196 -31.64 -5.08 41.39
N ARG A 197 -32.50 -5.66 40.53
CA ARG A 197 -32.59 -5.35 39.10
C ARG A 197 -33.48 -4.13 38.81
N SER A 198 -34.51 -3.90 39.62
CA SER A 198 -35.48 -2.82 39.45
C SER A 198 -35.01 -1.50 40.07
N SER A 199 -33.95 -1.48 40.88
CA SER A 199 -33.36 -0.22 41.39
C SER A 199 -32.93 0.78 40.30
N GLY A 200 -32.87 0.36 39.02
CA GLY A 200 -32.72 1.23 37.85
C GLY A 200 -34.02 1.52 37.05
N ILE A 201 -35.16 0.97 37.45
CA ILE A 201 -36.48 1.10 36.79
C ILE A 201 -37.50 1.55 37.85
N LYS A 202 -37.97 2.79 37.78
CA LYS A 202 -38.98 3.34 38.70
C LYS A 202 -40.18 2.38 38.81
N THR A 203 -40.37 1.79 39.98
CA THR A 203 -41.52 0.91 40.27
C THR A 203 -42.76 1.76 40.58
N PRO A 204 -43.94 1.49 39.98
CA PRO A 204 -45.16 2.22 40.32
C PRO A 204 -45.64 1.84 41.73
N GLY A 205 -45.77 2.84 42.62
CA GLY A 205 -46.47 2.70 43.90
C GLY A 205 -45.60 2.65 45.18
N ILE A 206 -44.29 2.82 45.08
CA ILE A 206 -43.42 3.07 46.25
C ILE A 206 -43.02 4.56 46.20
N PRO A 207 -43.43 5.39 47.19
CA PRO A 207 -42.99 6.78 47.28
C PRO A 207 -41.45 6.87 47.34
N ASP A 208 -40.88 7.87 46.65
CA ASP A 208 -39.42 8.10 46.49
C ASP A 208 -38.66 8.14 47.85
N ASP A 209 -39.38 8.38 48.94
CA ASP A 209 -38.93 8.55 50.32
C ASP A 209 -38.51 7.23 51.01
N ALA A 210 -38.71 6.06 50.40
CA ALA A 210 -38.33 4.77 51.00
C ALA A 210 -36.88 4.32 50.67
N ILE A 211 -36.21 4.93 49.68
CA ILE A 211 -34.89 4.48 49.21
C ILE A 211 -33.74 5.25 49.90
N GLU A 212 -34.02 6.40 50.52
CA GLU A 212 -33.00 7.28 51.14
C GLU A 212 -32.68 7.00 52.62
N SER A 213 -33.15 5.89 53.20
CA SER A 213 -32.88 5.59 54.61
C SER A 213 -32.23 4.22 54.85
N ASN A 214 -31.00 4.05 54.36
CA ASN A 214 -30.02 3.28 55.14
C ASN A 214 -28.59 3.69 54.78
N PRO A 215 -27.73 4.02 55.77
CA PRO A 215 -26.30 4.30 55.56
C PRO A 215 -25.50 3.07 55.12
#